data_AF-A0A920JCR4-F1
#
_entry.id   AF-A0A920JCR4-F1
#
_cell.length_a   1.000
_cell.length_b   1.000
_cell.length_c   1.000
_cell.angle_alpha   90.00
_cell.angle_beta   90.00
_cell.angle_gamma   90.00
#
_symmetry.space_group_name_H-M   'P 1'
#
loop_
_entity.id
_entity.type
_entity.pdbx_description
1 polymer ?
#
loop_
_entity_poly.entity_id
_entity_poly.type
_entity_poly.pdbx_seq_one_letter_code
_entity_poly.pdbx_strand_id
1 'polypeptide(L)'
;MFSFELDKKISNFETDVVVAHPGVTRSRLYRRSNPSLSYKIIDKFKTNVSTGVAPVIEASTTAKLKKERVYAPKKIHQYGKPSTYKANKLAYNLQERETLWNYTLIKLG
;
A
#
# COMPACT_ATOMS: atom_id res chain seq x y z
N MET A 1 -4.22 -0.71 7.60
CA MET A 1 -4.92 -0.41 8.87
C MET A 1 -5.07 1.08 9.05
N PHE A 2 -3.98 1.84 9.24
CA PHE A 2 -4.02 3.31 9.34
C PHE A 2 -4.94 3.97 8.32
N SER A 3 -4.72 3.75 7.03
CA SER A 3 -5.52 4.39 5.96
C SER A 3 -7.02 4.07 6.03
N PHE A 4 -7.40 2.84 6.40
CA PHE A 4 -8.82 2.49 6.51
C PHE A 4 -9.47 3.08 7.76
N GLU A 5 -8.71 3.25 8.85
CA GLU A 5 -9.20 3.94 10.03
C GLU A 5 -9.30 5.44 9.78
N LEU A 6 -8.31 6.04 9.09
CA LEU A 6 -8.36 7.43 8.68
C LEU A 6 -9.58 7.70 7.80
N ASP A 7 -9.84 6.88 6.76
CA ASP A 7 -11.03 7.00 5.89
C ASP A 7 -12.33 7.00 6.71
N LYS A 8 -12.42 6.12 7.73
CA LYS A 8 -13.55 6.09 8.67
C LYS A 8 -13.67 7.40 9.46
N LYS A 9 -12.56 7.88 10.04
CA LYS A 9 -12.54 9.08 10.89
C LYS A 9 -12.83 10.37 10.13
N ILE A 10 -12.49 10.43 8.84
CA ILE A 10 -12.69 11.62 8.01
C ILE A 10 -13.88 11.49 7.04
N SER A 11 -14.79 10.54 7.28
CA SER A 11 -15.92 10.26 6.38
C SER A 11 -16.86 11.45 6.12
N ASN A 12 -16.81 12.48 6.96
CA ASN A 12 -17.54 13.74 6.82
C ASN A 12 -16.79 14.84 6.05
N PHE A 13 -15.57 14.57 5.58
CA PHE A 13 -14.77 15.49 4.77
C PHE A 13 -14.80 15.06 3.31
N GLU A 14 -14.64 16.02 2.39
CA GLU A 14 -14.46 15.77 0.95
C GLU A 14 -13.03 15.31 0.64
N THR A 15 -12.56 14.31 1.38
CA THR A 15 -11.22 13.74 1.23
C THR A 15 -11.32 12.22 1.23
N ASP A 16 -10.81 11.60 0.18
CA ASP A 16 -10.72 10.16 0.09
C ASP A 16 -9.36 9.66 0.54
N VAL A 17 -9.35 8.53 1.27
CA VAL A 17 -8.11 7.87 1.67
C VAL A 17 -7.98 6.53 0.96
N VAL A 18 -6.83 6.32 0.33
CA VAL A 18 -6.50 5.08 -0.37
C VAL A 18 -5.13 4.56 0.00
N VAL A 19 -4.93 3.26 -0.23
CA VAL A 19 -3.64 2.59 -0.03
C VAL A 19 -3.08 2.21 -1.38
N ALA A 20 -1.82 2.57 -1.64
CA ALA A 20 -1.08 2.10 -2.80
C ALA A 20 0.27 1.54 -2.36
N HIS A 21 0.79 0.53 -3.08
CA HIS A 21 2.18 0.11 -2.94
C HIS A 21 2.81 -0.21 -4.29
N PRO A 22 4.14 -0.03 -4.43
CA PRO A 22 4.80 -0.08 -5.73
C PRO A 22 5.20 -1.50 -6.18
N GLY A 23 4.75 -2.53 -5.46
CA GLY A 23 5.26 -3.89 -5.61
C GLY A 23 6.75 -4.00 -5.27
N VAL A 24 7.47 -4.89 -5.96
CA VAL A 24 8.91 -5.07 -5.75
C VAL A 24 9.69 -4.21 -6.74
N THR A 25 10.15 -3.06 -6.26
CA THR A 25 10.83 -2.04 -7.08
C THR A 25 12.33 -1.95 -6.79
N ARG A 26 13.15 -1.69 -7.83
CA ARG A 26 14.59 -1.36 -7.66
C ARG A 26 14.77 0.05 -7.10
N SER A 27 14.61 0.23 -5.79
CA SER A 27 14.87 1.49 -5.09
C SER A 27 16.17 1.47 -4.29
N ARG A 28 16.68 2.65 -3.88
CA ARG A 28 17.87 2.75 -3.01
C ARG A 28 17.64 2.10 -1.63
N LEU A 29 16.40 2.07 -1.15
CA LEU A 29 16.02 1.40 0.10
C LEU A 29 16.27 -0.11 0.02
N TYR A 30 15.90 -0.75 -1.10
CA TYR A 30 16.16 -2.16 -1.35
C TYR A 30 17.66 -2.48 -1.37
N ARG A 31 18.48 -1.63 -2.00
CA ARG A 31 19.93 -1.86 -2.10
C ARG A 31 20.63 -1.88 -0.73
N ARG A 32 20.07 -1.18 0.26
CA ARG A 32 20.65 -1.06 1.61
C ARG A 32 20.28 -2.22 2.53
N SER A 33 19.31 -3.06 2.16
CA SER A 33 18.75 -4.09 3.05
C SER A 33 19.46 -5.45 3.02
N ASN A 34 20.63 -5.59 2.36
CA ASN A 34 21.38 -6.85 2.17
C ASN A 34 20.48 -8.09 2.04
N PRO A 35 19.66 -8.18 0.97
CA PRO A 35 18.70 -9.26 0.83
C PRO A 35 19.39 -10.63 0.78
N SER A 36 18.78 -11.63 1.41
CA SER A 36 19.26 -13.01 1.37
C SER A 36 19.28 -13.57 -0.06
N LEU A 37 19.99 -14.69 -0.28
CA LEU A 37 20.22 -15.27 -1.62
C LEU A 37 18.91 -15.56 -2.38
N SER A 38 17.85 -15.98 -1.67
CA SER A 38 16.51 -16.19 -2.25
C SER A 38 15.88 -14.90 -2.78
N TYR A 39 16.15 -13.76 -2.13
CA TYR A 39 15.69 -12.43 -2.58
C TYR A 39 16.50 -11.85 -3.73
N LYS A 40 17.72 -12.33 -3.98
CA LYS A 40 18.51 -11.97 -5.18
C LYS A 40 17.95 -12.62 -6.46
N ILE A 41 17.32 -13.79 -6.35
CA ILE A 41 16.65 -14.44 -7.50
C ILE A 41 15.43 -13.62 -7.94
N ILE A 42 14.71 -13.03 -6.99
CA ILE A 42 13.60 -12.10 -7.21
C ILE A 42 14.10 -10.80 -7.90
N ASP A 43 15.38 -10.46 -7.78
CA ASP A 43 15.99 -9.27 -8.41
C ASP A 43 15.88 -9.26 -9.94
N LYS A 44 15.86 -10.44 -10.57
CA LYS A 44 15.73 -10.58 -12.03
C LYS A 44 14.35 -10.12 -12.54
N PHE A 45 13.33 -10.12 -11.69
CA PHE A 45 11.95 -9.79 -12.05
C PHE A 45 11.48 -8.41 -11.57
N LYS A 46 12.36 -7.64 -10.91
CA LYS A 46 11.98 -6.34 -10.37
C LYS A 46 11.61 -5.34 -11.44
N THR A 47 10.57 -4.58 -11.13
CA THR A 47 10.13 -3.46 -11.93
C THR A 47 11.02 -2.25 -11.69
N ASN A 48 11.24 -1.45 -12.73
CA ASN A 48 11.86 -0.13 -12.61
C ASN A 48 10.93 0.82 -11.82
N VAL A 49 11.48 1.93 -11.35
CA VAL A 49 10.73 2.90 -10.55
C VAL A 49 9.51 3.44 -11.29
N SER A 50 9.60 3.64 -12.61
CA SER A 50 8.46 4.12 -13.41
C SER A 50 7.29 3.13 -13.43
N THR A 51 7.55 1.83 -13.42
CA THR A 51 6.49 0.82 -13.30
C THR A 51 6.01 0.69 -11.85
N GLY A 52 6.91 0.83 -10.88
CA GLY A 52 6.56 0.79 -9.45
C GLY A 52 5.68 1.96 -9.00
N VAL A 53 5.85 3.16 -9.57
CA VAL A 53 5.03 4.34 -9.23
C VAL A 53 3.63 4.31 -9.86
N ALA A 54 3.43 3.49 -10.90
CA ALA A 54 2.18 3.50 -11.67
C ALA A 54 0.90 3.24 -10.82
N PRO A 55 0.87 2.32 -9.83
CA PRO A 55 -0.29 2.16 -8.96
C PRO A 55 -0.54 3.36 -8.05
N VAL A 56 0.51 4.11 -7.68
CA VAL A 56 0.38 5.34 -6.90
C VAL A 56 -0.26 6.43 -7.75
N ILE A 57 0.22 6.61 -8.99
CA ILE A 57 -0.39 7.55 -9.93
C ILE A 57 -1.86 7.19 -10.16
N GLU A 58 -2.18 5.92 -10.43
CA GLU A 58 -3.56 5.47 -10.60
C GLU A 58 -4.42 5.79 -9.37
N ALA A 59 -3.92 5.53 -8.16
CA ALA A 59 -4.63 5.84 -6.92
C ALA A 59 -4.82 7.36 -6.71
N SER A 60 -3.93 8.20 -7.23
CA SER A 60 -4.00 9.66 -7.09
C SER A 60 -4.83 10.34 -8.17
N THR A 61 -5.00 9.75 -9.35
CA THR A 61 -5.66 10.40 -10.50
C THR A 61 -7.01 9.78 -10.86
N THR A 62 -7.40 8.67 -10.24
CA THR A 62 -8.68 8.00 -10.55
C THR A 62 -9.86 8.80 -9.98
N ALA A 63 -10.79 9.22 -10.85
CA ALA A 63 -11.96 10.00 -10.46
C ALA A 63 -12.92 9.27 -9.48
N LYS A 64 -13.00 7.93 -9.57
CA LYS A 64 -13.82 7.11 -8.67
C LYS A 64 -12.95 6.06 -7.97
N LEU A 65 -12.53 6.38 -6.76
CA LEU A 65 -11.64 5.52 -5.99
C LEU A 65 -12.36 4.27 -5.51
N LYS A 66 -11.62 3.15 -5.53
CA LYS A 66 -12.09 1.90 -4.93
C LYS A 66 -11.68 1.87 -3.46
N LYS A 67 -12.53 2.44 -2.60
CA LYS A 67 -12.36 2.41 -1.14
C LYS A 67 -12.16 0.98 -0.64
N GLU A 68 -11.45 0.84 0.48
CA GLU A 68 -11.16 -0.45 1.12
C GLU A 68 -10.35 -1.44 0.25
N ARG A 69 -9.76 -0.99 -0.85
CA ARG A 69 -8.84 -1.78 -1.69
C ARG A 69 -7.43 -1.21 -1.63
N VAL A 70 -6.49 -2.05 -2.03
CA VAL A 70 -5.09 -1.68 -2.19
C VAL A 70 -4.77 -1.58 -3.67
N TYR A 71 -4.29 -0.42 -4.11
CA TYR A 71 -3.75 -0.19 -5.44
C TYR A 71 -2.33 -0.77 -5.53
N ALA A 72 -2.10 -1.64 -6.50
CA ALA A 72 -0.86 -2.38 -6.62
C ALA A 72 -0.66 -2.97 -8.01
N PRO A 73 0.54 -3.45 -8.34
CA PRO A 73 0.75 -4.17 -9.58
C PRO A 73 -0.09 -5.46 -9.67
N LYS A 74 -0.58 -5.83 -10.86
CA LYS A 74 -1.56 -6.90 -11.06
C LYS A 74 -1.02 -8.31 -10.77
N LYS A 75 0.20 -8.63 -11.21
CA LYS A 75 0.77 -9.98 -11.12
C LYS A 75 1.23 -10.22 -9.69
N ILE A 76 0.60 -11.18 -9.00
CA ILE A 76 0.87 -11.56 -7.60
C ILE A 76 0.98 -10.36 -6.64
N HIS A 77 0.31 -9.25 -6.96
CA HIS A 77 0.37 -7.99 -6.23
C HIS A 77 1.75 -7.31 -6.22
N GLN A 78 2.73 -7.79 -7.00
CA GLN A 78 4.11 -7.32 -6.94
C GLN A 78 4.66 -6.79 -8.27
N TYR A 79 4.12 -7.23 -9.40
CA TYR A 79 4.62 -6.88 -10.74
C TYR A 79 3.51 -6.53 -11.75
N GLY A 80 3.90 -5.91 -12.87
CA GLY A 80 3.01 -5.65 -14.00
C GLY A 80 2.20 -4.37 -13.89
N LYS A 81 1.14 -4.27 -14.70
CA LYS A 81 0.28 -3.07 -14.78
C LYS A 81 -0.45 -2.82 -13.46
N PRO A 82 -0.80 -1.56 -13.15
CA PRO A 82 -1.64 -1.22 -12.00
C PRO A 82 -2.97 -1.99 -11.98
N SER A 83 -3.45 -2.25 -10.77
CA SER A 83 -4.67 -2.99 -10.45
C SER A 83 -5.05 -2.72 -8.98
N THR A 84 -6.13 -3.33 -8.52
CA THR A 84 -6.53 -3.29 -7.11
C THR A 84 -6.84 -4.67 -6.56
N TYR A 85 -6.51 -4.92 -5.30
CA TYR A 85 -6.83 -6.17 -4.60
C TYR A 85 -7.39 -5.91 -3.20
N LYS A 86 -8.02 -6.92 -2.59
CA LYS A 86 -8.47 -6.85 -1.20
C LYS A 86 -7.27 -7.01 -0.27
N ALA A 87 -7.17 -6.18 0.75
CA ALA A 87 -6.14 -6.32 1.77
C ALA A 87 -6.28 -7.65 2.54
N ASN A 88 -5.30 -7.95 3.39
CA ASN A 88 -5.42 -9.04 4.36
C ASN A 88 -6.64 -8.81 5.27
N LYS A 89 -7.34 -9.89 5.68
CA LYS A 89 -8.49 -9.83 6.60
C LYS A 89 -8.23 -8.99 7.86
N LEU A 90 -7.03 -9.09 8.42
CA LEU A 90 -6.62 -8.32 9.60
C LEU A 90 -6.69 -6.80 9.36
N ALA A 91 -6.41 -6.34 8.14
CA ALA A 91 -6.49 -4.92 7.81
C ALA A 91 -7.92 -4.36 7.93
N TYR A 92 -8.94 -5.22 7.82
CA TYR A 92 -10.36 -4.87 7.95
C TYR A 92 -10.92 -5.05 9.36
N ASN A 93 -10.16 -5.64 10.29
CA ASN A 93 -10.62 -5.85 11.66
C ASN A 93 -10.74 -4.49 12.36
N LEU A 94 -11.96 -4.09 12.71
CA LEU A 94 -12.23 -2.78 13.28
C LEU A 94 -11.56 -2.60 14.65
N GLN A 95 -11.65 -3.59 15.53
CA GLN A 95 -11.09 -3.52 16.87
C GLN A 95 -9.57 -3.34 16.83
N GLU A 96 -8.90 -4.08 15.95
CA GLU A 96 -7.44 -3.98 15.76
C GLU A 96 -7.05 -2.61 15.18
N ARG A 97 -7.84 -2.06 14.25
CA ARG A 97 -7.59 -0.71 13.71
C ARG A 97 -7.73 0.37 14.78
N GLU A 98 -8.78 0.33 15.58
CA GLU A 98 -9.02 1.31 16.64
C GLU A 98 -7.98 1.20 17.76
N THR A 99 -7.58 -0.02 18.11
CA THR A 99 -6.50 -0.28 19.07
C THR A 99 -5.18 0.33 18.59
N LEU A 100 -4.80 0.06 17.34
CA LEU A 100 -3.58 0.60 16.76
C LEU A 100 -3.63 2.14 16.64
N TRP A 101 -4.78 2.70 16.28
CA TRP A 101 -4.98 4.15 16.20
C TRP A 101 -4.78 4.82 17.56
N ASN A 102 -5.48 4.34 18.60
CA ASN A 102 -5.41 4.91 19.94
C ASN A 102 -4.00 4.76 20.54
N TYR A 103 -3.36 3.61 20.35
CA TYR A 103 -1.97 3.41 20.75
C TYR A 103 -1.04 4.43 20.07
N THR A 104 -1.23 4.66 18.77
CA THR A 104 -0.42 5.61 18.01
C THR A 104 -0.61 7.05 18.50
N LEU A 105 -1.86 7.47 18.77
CA LEU A 105 -2.14 8.79 19.35
C LEU A 105 -1.41 8.99 20.68
N ILE A 106 -1.53 8.03 21.61
CA ILE A 106 -0.84 8.09 22.91
C ILE A 106 0.68 8.21 22.75
N LYS A 107 1.26 7.56 21.73
CA LYS A 107 2.71 7.59 21.49
C LYS A 107 3.22 8.84 20.81
N LEU A 108 2.39 9.54 20.04
CA LEU A 108 2.78 10.75 19.31
C LEU A 108 2.54 12.03 20.10
N GLY A 109 1.73 11.99 21.17
CA GLY A 109 1.35 13.15 21.98
C GLY A 109 0.13 13.88 21.42
#